data_AF-A0A3E0HRA1-F1
#
_entry.id   AF-A0A3E0HRA1-F1
#
_cell.length_a   1.000
_cell.length_b   1.000
_cell.length_c   1.000
_cell.angle_alpha   90.00
_cell.angle_beta   90.00
_cell.angle_gamma   90.00
#
_symmetry.space_group_name_H-M   'P 1'
#
loop_
_entity.id
_entity.type
_entity.pdbx_description
1 polymer ?
#
loop_
_entity_poly.entity_id
_entity_poly.type
_entity_poly.pdbx_seq_one_letter_code
_entity_poly.pdbx_strand_id
1 'polypeptide(L)'
;MKNSQFPYGINAWIFLNEDEPLKTNYNSPDSCFQSLIKYNVYDSVTSLGIAFFEVVPATKGTTIKIGDSSHPGGLTNQDYLNSVLKDARQVNPNIKFLTTMVYSGDNTLASIFSSGGNEQEEATNFATNLVAYLKETGMNGLDVDWEGDVSTRMTQSQFKVLFSTIRSVFDKQKVKYYLSFTPAWPTNSIDYPTVNSAFDFVSPQFYDGTPLSSFINSGISPEKIGYGAQFEPGNAAPNTSAQQVWNLVSEGFTNRGASYDYQDIFMWRFNSGNFQFEQAQFMILNQLANPLTSNTFDDTAIVGAAGNPNITQMTIRSGNVLDAIQTVNTGTGPYNTGTQNRSVGVFTLPQHGGNSGVAKTIDIPLNDPIVSVSGYTGVWYGWQCVLQITLIGKSGASYGPFGTMSGSAMQTPFKQSAEAGQSLVAFKGSTITVPLANGSYTEVIASLNAVFAKPFVAQKINEKTLSI
;
A
#
# COMPACT_ATOMS: atom_id res chain seq x y z
N MET A 1 17.75 -14.22 -8.55
CA MET A 1 16.87 -13.15 -8.06
C MET A 1 16.54 -12.28 -9.26
N LYS A 2 15.28 -12.25 -9.73
CA LYS A 2 14.86 -11.12 -10.59
C LYS A 2 15.04 -9.87 -9.73
N ASN A 3 15.78 -8.88 -10.23
CA ASN A 3 15.78 -7.54 -9.64
C ASN A 3 14.32 -7.13 -9.41
N SER A 4 14.02 -6.44 -8.29
CA SER A 4 12.66 -5.97 -8.01
C SER A 4 12.09 -5.32 -9.28
N GLN A 5 10.86 -5.69 -9.64
CA GLN A 5 10.21 -5.17 -10.84
C GLN A 5 10.17 -3.64 -10.87
N PHE A 6 10.20 -3.02 -9.69
CA PHE A 6 10.24 -1.59 -9.48
C PHE A 6 11.57 -1.21 -8.81
N PRO A 7 12.51 -0.50 -9.48
CA PRO A 7 13.75 -0.04 -8.89
C PRO A 7 13.57 0.86 -7.65
N TYR A 8 12.44 1.58 -7.57
CA TYR A 8 12.09 2.43 -6.43
C TYR A 8 10.95 1.87 -5.57
N GLY A 9 10.53 0.63 -5.84
CA GLY A 9 9.63 -0.14 -4.99
C GLY A 9 8.18 0.36 -4.99
N ILE A 10 7.51 0.11 -3.86
CA ILE A 10 6.10 0.47 -3.64
C ILE A 10 6.07 1.49 -2.51
N ASN A 11 5.52 2.65 -2.82
CA ASN A 11 5.57 3.86 -2.01
C ASN A 11 4.15 4.30 -1.66
N ALA A 12 4.02 5.08 -0.60
CA ALA A 12 2.74 5.62 -0.20
C ALA A 12 2.88 6.98 0.47
N TRP A 13 1.81 7.76 0.43
CA TRP A 13 1.68 8.99 1.19
C TRP A 13 0.99 8.75 2.53
N ILE A 14 1.28 9.63 3.49
CA ILE A 14 0.52 9.78 4.75
C ILE A 14 0.30 11.27 5.02
N PHE A 15 -0.94 11.67 5.29
CA PHE A 15 -1.29 13.07 5.54
C PHE A 15 -1.56 13.28 7.03
N LEU A 16 -0.63 13.94 7.73
CA LEU A 16 -0.65 13.93 9.19
C LEU A 16 -1.89 14.61 9.81
N ASN A 17 -2.59 15.47 9.07
CA ASN A 17 -3.80 16.17 9.53
C ASN A 17 -5.03 15.27 9.69
N GLU A 18 -5.00 14.02 9.22
CA GLU A 18 -6.15 13.13 9.24
C GLU A 18 -6.10 12.12 10.38
N ASP A 19 -6.87 12.45 11.42
CA ASP A 19 -7.13 11.60 12.57
C ASP A 19 -8.37 10.75 12.33
N GLU A 20 -8.14 9.53 11.85
CA GLU A 20 -9.19 8.55 11.63
C GLU A 20 -9.08 7.37 12.60
N PRO A 21 -10.18 6.90 13.21
CA PRO A 21 -11.51 7.51 13.28
C PRO A 21 -11.53 8.93 13.85
N LEU A 22 -12.54 9.73 13.51
CA LEU A 22 -12.80 11.03 14.14
C LEU A 22 -12.63 11.01 15.68
N LYS A 23 -11.95 12.04 16.20
CA LYS A 23 -11.61 12.23 17.63
C LYS A 23 -10.53 11.29 18.17
N THR A 24 -9.97 10.41 17.36
CA THR A 24 -8.75 9.70 17.72
C THR A 24 -7.52 10.59 17.55
N ASN A 25 -6.37 10.08 17.95
CA ASN A 25 -5.07 10.67 17.68
C ASN A 25 -4.05 9.56 17.44
N TYR A 26 -2.79 9.94 17.22
CA TYR A 26 -1.69 8.99 16.98
C TYR A 26 -1.62 7.85 18.01
N ASN A 27 -1.88 8.14 19.29
CA ASN A 27 -1.75 7.18 20.40
C ASN A 27 -3.02 6.38 20.69
N SER A 28 -4.12 6.67 20.01
CA SER A 28 -5.38 5.96 20.21
C SER A 28 -5.27 4.55 19.63
N PRO A 29 -5.57 3.47 20.38
CA PRO A 29 -5.33 2.09 19.92
C PRO A 29 -6.02 1.70 18.61
N ASP A 30 -7.13 2.37 18.29
CA ASP A 30 -7.94 2.09 17.10
C ASP A 30 -7.74 3.15 15.99
N SER A 31 -6.71 4.01 16.09
CA SER A 31 -6.42 4.99 15.03
C SER A 31 -5.78 4.36 13.80
N CYS A 32 -5.92 5.05 12.67
CA CYS A 32 -5.27 4.72 11.41
C CYS A 32 -3.74 4.62 11.56
N PHE A 33 -3.13 5.42 12.44
CA PHE A 33 -1.71 5.37 12.76
C PHE A 33 -1.32 4.11 13.55
N GLN A 34 -2.08 3.76 14.60
CA GLN A 34 -1.79 2.53 15.36
C GLN A 34 -2.04 1.27 14.53
N SER A 35 -2.98 1.32 13.56
CA SER A 35 -3.20 0.24 12.59
C SER A 35 -1.93 -0.06 11.77
N LEU A 36 -1.23 0.98 11.30
CA LEU A 36 0.01 0.84 10.52
C LEU A 36 1.09 0.06 11.29
N ILE A 37 1.16 0.28 12.61
CA ILE A 37 2.12 -0.37 13.50
C ILE A 37 1.65 -1.79 13.84
N LYS A 38 0.42 -1.92 14.33
CA LYS A 38 -0.15 -3.17 14.83
C LYS A 38 -0.15 -4.28 13.78
N TYR A 39 -0.39 -3.93 12.53
CA TYR A 39 -0.48 -4.88 11.41
C TYR A 39 0.74 -4.85 10.50
N ASN A 40 1.85 -4.24 10.95
CA ASN A 40 3.11 -4.19 10.22
C ASN A 40 2.95 -3.66 8.78
N VAL A 41 2.09 -2.68 8.56
CA VAL A 41 1.82 -2.13 7.21
C VAL A 41 3.10 -1.52 6.63
N TYR A 42 3.94 -0.90 7.48
CA TYR A 42 5.21 -0.31 7.07
C TYR A 42 6.21 -1.31 6.45
N ASP A 43 6.10 -2.62 6.72
CA ASP A 43 6.94 -3.65 6.08
C ASP A 43 6.69 -3.75 4.57
N SER A 44 5.54 -3.27 4.11
CA SER A 44 5.18 -3.24 2.68
C SER A 44 5.66 -1.98 1.96
N VAL A 45 6.31 -1.04 2.66
CA VAL A 45 6.63 0.30 2.16
C VAL A 45 8.12 0.45 1.88
N THR A 46 8.48 0.84 0.65
CA THR A 46 9.86 1.22 0.32
C THR A 46 10.14 2.66 0.74
N SER A 47 9.28 3.60 0.34
CA SER A 47 9.35 5.00 0.72
C SER A 47 7.99 5.53 1.16
N LEU A 48 7.98 6.28 2.26
CA LEU A 48 6.81 6.96 2.79
C LEU A 48 6.97 8.47 2.57
N GLY A 49 6.14 9.05 1.71
CA GLY A 49 6.05 10.51 1.60
C GLY A 49 5.14 11.05 2.71
N ILE A 50 5.69 11.93 3.55
CA ILE A 50 4.96 12.51 4.68
C ILE A 50 4.47 13.88 4.25
N ALA A 51 3.14 14.04 4.28
CA ALA A 51 2.44 15.19 3.76
C ALA A 51 1.84 16.06 4.90
N PHE A 52 1.85 17.38 4.83
CA PHE A 52 2.53 18.23 3.84
C PHE A 52 3.55 19.16 4.50
N PHE A 53 4.67 19.37 3.79
CA PHE A 53 5.73 20.31 4.17
C PHE A 53 5.52 21.66 3.50
N GLU A 54 5.77 22.72 4.27
CA GLU A 54 5.66 24.11 3.84
C GLU A 54 7.03 24.75 3.74
N VAL A 55 7.19 25.67 2.77
CA VAL A 55 8.37 26.54 2.69
C VAL A 55 8.24 27.65 3.73
N VAL A 56 9.28 27.82 4.55
CA VAL A 56 9.33 28.83 5.62
C VAL A 56 10.63 29.64 5.59
N PRO A 57 10.64 30.87 6.12
CA PRO A 57 11.86 31.67 6.25
C PRO A 57 12.94 30.97 7.08
N ALA A 58 14.20 31.14 6.67
CA ALA A 58 15.39 30.75 7.42
C ALA A 58 16.31 31.96 7.64
N THR A 59 17.35 31.83 8.45
CA THR A 59 18.35 32.90 8.66
C THR A 59 18.94 33.41 7.34
N LYS A 60 19.11 32.51 6.37
CA LYS A 60 19.47 32.84 4.99
C LYS A 60 18.58 32.07 4.01
N GLY A 61 17.72 32.78 3.28
CA GLY A 61 16.76 32.20 2.33
C GLY A 61 15.60 31.50 3.04
N THR A 62 15.20 30.35 2.52
CA THR A 62 14.07 29.56 3.03
C THR A 62 14.49 28.12 3.33
N THR A 63 13.69 27.43 4.12
CA THR A 63 13.78 25.99 4.42
C THR A 63 12.38 25.38 4.37
N ILE A 64 12.25 24.13 4.79
CA ILE A 64 10.96 23.46 4.97
C ILE A 64 10.67 23.18 6.44
N LYS A 65 9.38 23.05 6.76
CA LYS A 65 8.88 22.43 8.00
C LYS A 65 7.61 21.64 7.71
N ILE A 66 7.25 20.68 8.55
CA ILE A 66 5.91 20.09 8.47
C ILE A 66 4.87 21.18 8.79
N GLY A 67 3.78 21.26 8.02
CA GLY A 67 2.73 22.26 8.21
C GLY A 67 2.16 22.21 9.63
N ASP A 68 1.72 23.36 10.16
CA ASP A 68 1.22 23.42 11.53
C ASP A 68 -0.23 22.90 11.59
N SER A 69 -0.49 21.96 12.50
CA SER A 69 -1.83 21.49 12.84
C SER A 69 -1.90 21.06 14.30
N SER A 70 -3.10 21.11 14.87
CA SER A 70 -3.40 20.64 16.22
C SER A 70 -4.28 19.39 16.18
N HIS A 71 -3.94 18.42 17.02
CA HIS A 71 -4.63 17.13 17.11
C HIS A 71 -5.26 16.92 18.50
N PRO A 72 -6.21 15.99 18.63
CA PRO A 72 -6.77 15.63 19.92
C PRO A 72 -5.70 15.25 20.94
N GLY A 73 -5.86 15.73 22.17
CA GLY A 73 -4.87 15.55 23.24
C GLY A 73 -3.74 16.59 23.26
N GLY A 74 -3.82 17.64 22.43
CA GLY A 74 -2.83 18.72 22.42
C GLY A 74 -1.55 18.38 21.66
N LEU A 75 -1.60 17.35 20.81
CA LEU A 75 -0.49 16.96 19.94
C LEU A 75 -0.45 17.85 18.70
N THR A 76 0.71 17.89 18.06
CA THR A 76 0.96 18.66 16.83
C THR A 76 1.41 17.76 15.69
N ASN A 77 1.38 18.28 14.47
CA ASN A 77 2.01 17.61 13.32
C ASN A 77 3.49 17.30 13.54
N GLN A 78 4.21 18.11 14.33
CA GLN A 78 5.60 17.82 14.67
C GLN A 78 5.72 16.60 15.60
N ASP A 79 4.79 16.44 16.55
CA ASP A 79 4.73 15.25 17.40
C ASP A 79 4.39 14.00 16.58
N TYR A 80 3.48 14.12 15.62
CA TYR A 80 3.10 13.04 14.70
C TYR A 80 4.26 12.66 13.79
N LEU A 81 4.96 13.64 13.20
CA LEU A 81 6.15 13.41 12.38
C LEU A 81 7.20 12.62 13.17
N ASN A 82 7.51 13.06 14.39
CA ASN A 82 8.48 12.38 15.25
C ASN A 82 8.06 10.93 15.56
N SER A 83 6.77 10.71 15.80
CA SER A 83 6.25 9.38 16.11
C SER A 83 6.27 8.46 14.88
N VAL A 84 5.82 8.94 13.71
CA VAL A 84 5.89 8.20 12.44
C VAL A 84 7.33 7.82 12.10
N LEU A 85 8.28 8.76 12.16
CA LEU A 85 9.69 8.49 11.85
C LEU A 85 10.32 7.45 12.77
N LYS A 86 9.85 7.35 14.02
CA LYS A 86 10.31 6.37 14.99
C LYS A 86 9.65 5.02 14.74
N ASP A 87 8.32 4.96 14.75
CA ASP A 87 7.59 3.70 14.79
C ASP A 87 7.62 2.99 13.42
N ALA A 88 7.63 3.74 12.32
CA ALA A 88 7.81 3.16 10.99
C ALA A 88 9.20 2.49 10.84
N ARG A 89 10.26 3.05 11.44
CA ARG A 89 11.60 2.42 11.47
C ARG A 89 11.68 1.21 12.38
N GLN A 90 10.84 1.15 13.43
CA GLN A 90 10.79 -0.03 14.30
C GLN A 90 10.16 -1.22 13.57
N VAL A 91 9.15 -0.98 12.75
CA VAL A 91 8.52 -2.00 11.90
C VAL A 91 9.44 -2.33 10.73
N ASN A 92 9.81 -1.33 9.92
CA ASN A 92 10.67 -1.49 8.75
C ASN A 92 11.94 -0.62 8.87
N PRO A 93 13.08 -1.20 9.30
CA PRO A 93 14.34 -0.46 9.46
C PRO A 93 14.91 0.12 8.15
N ASN A 94 14.45 -0.35 6.98
CA ASN A 94 14.93 0.07 5.67
C ASN A 94 14.02 1.12 5.00
N ILE A 95 12.91 1.51 5.65
CA ILE A 95 11.98 2.48 5.11
C ILE A 95 12.67 3.83 4.86
N LYS A 96 12.34 4.45 3.73
CA LYS A 96 12.80 5.81 3.37
C LYS A 96 11.68 6.81 3.63
N PHE A 97 12.03 8.01 4.06
CA PHE A 97 11.07 9.09 4.24
C PHE A 97 11.28 10.20 3.23
N LEU A 98 10.22 10.65 2.58
CA LEU A 98 10.24 11.79 1.67
C LEU A 98 9.44 12.93 2.29
N THR A 99 9.94 14.15 2.23
CA THR A 99 9.19 15.35 2.60
C THR A 99 8.29 15.71 1.42
N THR A 100 6.99 15.47 1.51
CA THR A 100 6.04 15.80 0.43
C THR A 100 5.59 17.24 0.58
N MET A 101 5.88 18.07 -0.43
CA MET A 101 5.59 19.50 -0.38
C MET A 101 4.12 19.82 -0.57
N VAL A 102 3.62 20.82 0.15
CA VAL A 102 2.24 21.33 -0.01
C VAL A 102 2.02 21.85 -1.43
N TYR A 103 0.87 21.51 -2.01
CA TYR A 103 0.51 21.87 -3.39
C TYR A 103 -0.35 23.16 -3.51
N SER A 104 -0.89 23.65 -2.39
CA SER A 104 -1.77 24.83 -2.33
C SER A 104 -1.35 25.85 -1.28
N GLY A 105 -1.80 27.10 -1.43
CA GLY A 105 -1.55 28.19 -0.49
C GLY A 105 -0.27 28.98 -0.79
N ASP A 106 0.12 29.81 0.18
CA ASP A 106 1.20 30.79 -0.01
C ASP A 106 2.59 30.25 0.34
N ASN A 107 2.68 29.17 1.11
CA ASN A 107 3.94 28.56 1.55
C ASN A 107 4.39 27.40 0.66
N THR A 108 4.03 27.45 -0.63
CA THR A 108 4.42 26.45 -1.64
C THR A 108 5.86 26.63 -2.09
N LEU A 109 6.40 25.71 -2.92
CA LEU A 109 7.74 25.86 -3.51
C LEU A 109 7.93 27.17 -4.30
N ALA A 110 6.85 27.77 -4.83
CA ALA A 110 6.93 29.05 -5.52
C ALA A 110 7.36 30.20 -4.59
N SER A 111 7.12 30.10 -3.28
CA SER A 111 7.46 31.14 -2.31
C SER A 111 8.96 31.32 -2.10
N ILE A 112 9.78 30.34 -2.52
CA ILE A 112 11.24 30.45 -2.53
C ILE A 112 11.71 31.70 -3.30
N PHE A 113 10.95 32.09 -4.34
CA PHE A 113 11.29 33.19 -5.24
C PHE A 113 10.48 34.47 -4.96
N SER A 114 9.72 34.54 -3.86
CA SER A 114 8.79 35.65 -3.62
C SER A 114 9.47 36.98 -3.32
N SER A 115 10.76 36.98 -2.94
CA SER A 115 11.54 38.21 -2.73
C SER A 115 11.90 38.94 -4.03
N GLY A 116 11.75 38.28 -5.19
CA GLY A 116 12.17 38.83 -6.48
C GLY A 116 13.69 39.04 -6.57
N GLY A 117 14.45 38.27 -5.79
CA GLY A 117 15.91 38.33 -5.74
C GLY A 117 16.56 37.56 -6.89
N ASN A 118 17.80 37.13 -6.66
CA ASN A 118 18.50 36.27 -7.62
C ASN A 118 18.03 34.82 -7.45
N GLU A 119 17.31 34.30 -8.46
CA GLU A 119 16.71 32.94 -8.42
C GLU A 119 17.76 31.84 -8.13
N GLN A 120 18.97 31.95 -8.68
CA GLN A 120 20.02 30.95 -8.44
C GLN A 120 20.52 30.99 -6.99
N GLU A 121 20.64 32.18 -6.39
CA GLU A 121 21.01 32.32 -4.98
C GLU A 121 19.91 31.78 -4.06
N GLU A 122 18.64 32.12 -4.33
CA GLU A 122 17.48 31.65 -3.58
C GLU A 122 17.37 30.12 -3.62
N ALA A 123 17.49 29.51 -4.80
CA ALA A 123 17.51 28.06 -4.97
C ALA A 123 18.70 27.39 -4.25
N THR A 124 19.88 28.03 -4.25
CA THR A 124 21.06 27.49 -3.56
C THR A 124 20.90 27.53 -2.05
N ASN A 125 20.37 28.63 -1.50
CA ASN A 125 20.08 28.76 -0.08
C ASN A 125 19.03 27.72 0.34
N PHE A 126 17.94 27.58 -0.41
CA PHE A 126 16.91 26.58 -0.14
C PHE A 126 17.46 25.16 -0.18
N ALA A 127 18.17 24.76 -1.26
CA ALA A 127 18.70 23.41 -1.39
C ALA A 127 19.69 23.05 -0.27
N THR A 128 20.48 24.03 0.19
CA THR A 128 21.40 23.85 1.32
C THR A 128 20.65 23.63 2.63
N ASN A 129 19.63 24.46 2.89
CA ASN A 129 18.80 24.35 4.10
C ASN A 129 17.96 23.07 4.09
N LEU A 130 17.45 22.64 2.93
CA LEU A 130 16.75 21.37 2.75
C LEU A 130 17.64 20.20 3.17
N VAL A 131 18.89 20.15 2.70
CA VAL A 131 19.82 19.09 3.14
C VAL A 131 20.07 19.13 4.64
N ALA A 132 20.17 20.33 5.25
CA ALA A 132 20.32 20.44 6.69
C ALA A 132 19.09 19.86 7.43
N TYR A 133 17.88 20.21 6.98
CA TYR A 133 16.62 19.68 7.54
C TYR A 133 16.52 18.15 7.41
N LEU A 134 16.81 17.61 6.21
CA LEU A 134 16.76 16.17 5.95
C LEU A 134 17.77 15.41 6.84
N LYS A 135 18.95 15.98 7.09
CA LYS A 135 19.95 15.40 8.01
C LYS A 135 19.46 15.41 9.46
N GLU A 136 18.89 16.53 9.91
CA GLU A 136 18.43 16.70 11.29
C GLU A 136 17.29 15.72 11.62
N THR A 137 16.38 15.52 10.68
CA THR A 137 15.22 14.63 10.85
C THR A 137 15.48 13.17 10.42
N GLY A 138 16.61 12.92 9.75
CA GLY A 138 16.96 11.63 9.17
C GLY A 138 16.08 11.22 7.98
N MET A 139 15.42 12.19 7.33
CA MET A 139 14.63 11.96 6.13
C MET A 139 15.53 11.78 4.90
N ASN A 140 15.01 11.11 3.87
CA ASN A 140 15.79 10.58 2.76
C ASN A 140 15.60 11.34 1.44
N GLY A 141 14.68 12.30 1.36
CA GLY A 141 14.45 13.01 0.11
C GLY A 141 13.30 14.00 0.16
N LEU A 142 13.09 14.61 -1.00
CA LEU A 142 12.01 15.54 -1.28
C LEU A 142 11.07 14.90 -2.31
N ASP A 143 9.78 15.02 -2.06
CA ASP A 143 8.73 14.63 -2.97
C ASP A 143 7.89 15.86 -3.36
N VAL A 144 7.59 15.97 -4.65
CA VAL A 144 7.00 17.17 -5.23
C VAL A 144 5.63 16.83 -5.79
N ASP A 145 4.62 17.10 -4.97
CA ASP A 145 3.22 17.03 -5.34
C ASP A 145 2.84 18.18 -6.28
N TRP A 146 2.85 17.89 -7.59
CA TRP A 146 2.78 18.91 -8.62
C TRP A 146 1.35 19.08 -9.13
N GLU A 147 0.61 19.87 -8.39
CA GLU A 147 -0.78 20.24 -8.68
C GLU A 147 -1.10 21.64 -8.10
N GLY A 148 -2.35 22.09 -8.27
CA GLY A 148 -2.84 23.33 -7.64
C GLY A 148 -1.98 24.58 -7.85
N ASP A 149 -1.74 25.32 -6.76
CA ASP A 149 -0.95 26.56 -6.75
C ASP A 149 0.52 26.33 -7.10
N VAL A 150 1.12 25.21 -6.66
CA VAL A 150 2.51 24.86 -7.01
C VAL A 150 2.68 24.82 -8.52
N SER A 151 1.71 24.21 -9.22
CA SER A 151 1.77 24.05 -10.68
C SER A 151 1.53 25.36 -11.46
N THR A 152 0.95 26.38 -10.84
CA THR A 152 0.52 27.63 -11.52
C THR A 152 1.36 28.85 -11.17
N ARG A 153 1.95 28.93 -9.97
CA ARG A 153 2.68 30.11 -9.49
C ARG A 153 4.16 30.09 -9.82
N MET A 154 4.74 28.93 -10.12
CA MET A 154 6.15 28.80 -10.47
C MET A 154 6.35 28.88 -11.99
N THR A 155 7.33 29.67 -12.43
CA THR A 155 7.70 29.70 -13.85
C THR A 155 8.55 28.48 -14.25
N GLN A 156 8.60 28.17 -15.54
CA GLN A 156 9.48 27.10 -16.05
C GLN A 156 10.97 27.36 -15.77
N SER A 157 11.40 28.63 -15.78
CA SER A 157 12.77 29.01 -15.40
C SER A 157 13.06 28.67 -13.93
N GLN A 158 12.13 29.05 -13.04
CA GLN A 158 12.22 28.78 -11.61
C GLN A 158 12.22 27.27 -11.32
N PHE A 159 11.35 26.50 -11.99
CA PHE A 159 11.36 25.04 -11.91
C PHE A 159 12.75 24.48 -12.23
N LYS A 160 13.30 24.87 -13.39
CA LYS A 160 14.60 24.40 -13.86
C LYS A 160 15.71 24.74 -12.88
N VAL A 161 15.79 26.01 -12.45
CA VAL A 161 16.83 26.50 -11.53
C VAL A 161 16.73 25.78 -10.18
N LEU A 162 15.53 25.65 -9.62
CA LEU A 162 15.32 24.99 -8.33
C LEU A 162 15.77 23.54 -8.35
N PHE A 163 15.20 22.72 -9.25
CA PHE A 163 15.42 21.28 -9.20
C PHE A 163 16.80 20.86 -9.72
N SER A 164 17.38 21.60 -10.66
CA SER A 164 18.79 21.40 -11.04
C SER A 164 19.73 21.70 -9.86
N THR A 165 19.42 22.73 -9.08
CA THR A 165 20.22 23.11 -7.90
C THR A 165 20.07 22.09 -6.77
N ILE A 166 18.83 21.64 -6.48
CA ILE A 166 18.58 20.58 -5.50
C ILE A 166 19.35 19.32 -5.87
N ARG A 167 19.26 18.86 -7.13
CA ARG A 167 20.02 17.69 -7.60
C ARG A 167 21.52 17.86 -7.38
N SER A 168 22.08 18.99 -7.82
CA SER A 168 23.51 19.27 -7.66
C SER A 168 23.96 19.28 -6.19
N VAL A 169 23.13 19.79 -5.28
CA VAL A 169 23.42 19.78 -3.85
C VAL A 169 23.28 18.39 -3.25
N PHE A 170 22.27 17.61 -3.66
CA PHE A 170 22.08 16.22 -3.24
C PHE A 170 23.25 15.33 -3.68
N ASP A 171 23.75 15.49 -4.91
CA ASP A 171 24.85 14.67 -5.45
C ASP A 171 26.21 14.94 -4.77
N LYS A 172 26.34 16.07 -4.07
CA LYS A 172 27.52 16.38 -3.24
C LYS A 172 27.46 15.71 -1.87
N GLN A 173 26.33 15.12 -1.48
CA GLN A 173 26.19 14.48 -0.18
C GLN A 173 26.81 13.07 -0.19
N LYS A 174 27.29 12.62 0.98
CA LYS A 174 27.85 11.26 1.13
C LYS A 174 26.79 10.16 1.09
N VAL A 175 25.55 10.52 1.38
CA VAL A 175 24.38 9.62 1.34
C VAL A 175 23.49 10.05 0.18
N LYS A 176 22.82 9.09 -0.46
CA LYS A 176 21.87 9.39 -1.52
C LYS A 176 20.62 10.04 -0.92
N TYR A 177 20.29 11.24 -1.40
CA TYR A 177 18.98 11.86 -1.23
C TYR A 177 18.16 11.69 -2.51
N TYR A 178 16.89 11.34 -2.32
CA TYR A 178 15.93 11.09 -3.38
C TYR A 178 15.15 12.35 -3.74
N LEU A 179 14.87 12.51 -5.02
CA LEU A 179 13.98 13.54 -5.53
C LEU A 179 12.89 12.88 -6.39
N SER A 180 11.63 12.90 -5.94
CA SER A 180 10.48 12.35 -6.65
C SER A 180 9.51 13.43 -7.12
N PHE A 181 8.81 13.14 -8.21
CA PHE A 181 7.85 14.04 -8.84
C PHE A 181 6.51 13.33 -9.03
N THR A 182 5.42 13.88 -8.48
CA THR A 182 4.08 13.28 -8.53
C THR A 182 3.09 14.24 -9.20
N PRO A 183 3.16 14.42 -10.53
CA PRO A 183 2.30 15.36 -11.23
C PRO A 183 0.89 14.81 -11.47
N ALA A 184 -0.12 15.65 -11.23
CA ALA A 184 -1.51 15.35 -11.57
C ALA A 184 -1.78 15.46 -13.08
N TRP A 185 -1.13 16.43 -13.75
CA TRP A 185 -1.21 16.62 -15.20
C TRP A 185 0.04 17.34 -15.75
N PRO A 186 0.33 17.23 -17.06
CA PRO A 186 1.32 18.06 -17.72
C PRO A 186 0.97 19.56 -17.66
N THR A 187 1.94 20.42 -17.37
CA THR A 187 1.78 21.88 -17.40
C THR A 187 2.92 22.55 -18.18
N ASN A 188 2.70 23.81 -18.58
CA ASN A 188 3.73 24.62 -19.24
C ASN A 188 4.83 25.13 -18.27
N SER A 189 4.57 25.06 -16.97
CA SER A 189 5.52 25.42 -15.91
C SER A 189 6.55 24.31 -15.65
N ILE A 190 6.35 23.09 -16.15
CA ILE A 190 7.32 22.00 -16.01
C ILE A 190 8.44 22.16 -17.04
N ASP A 191 9.69 22.09 -16.58
CA ASP A 191 10.85 21.88 -17.46
C ASP A 191 11.16 20.37 -17.55
N TYR A 192 10.63 19.73 -18.59
CA TYR A 192 10.76 18.27 -18.78
C TYR A 192 12.21 17.78 -18.90
N PRO A 193 13.16 18.50 -19.52
CA PRO A 193 14.58 18.13 -19.46
C PRO A 193 15.12 18.07 -18.03
N THR A 194 14.72 18.99 -17.16
CA THR A 194 15.07 18.96 -15.73
C THR A 194 14.38 17.80 -15.02
N VAL A 195 13.11 17.50 -15.31
CA VAL A 195 12.44 16.30 -14.77
C VAL A 195 13.28 15.05 -15.03
N ASN A 196 13.69 14.85 -16.29
CA ASN A 196 14.40 13.65 -16.71
C ASN A 196 15.83 13.53 -16.16
N SER A 197 16.47 14.65 -15.83
CA SER A 197 17.87 14.68 -15.37
C SER A 197 18.03 14.82 -13.84
N ALA A 198 17.08 15.47 -13.17
CA ALA A 198 17.15 15.72 -11.73
C ALA A 198 16.39 14.69 -10.89
N PHE A 199 15.22 14.23 -11.35
CA PHE A 199 14.36 13.38 -10.54
C PHE A 199 14.79 11.91 -10.65
N ASP A 200 14.75 11.21 -9.53
CA ASP A 200 15.05 9.78 -9.46
C ASP A 200 13.95 8.98 -10.18
N PHE A 201 12.69 9.30 -9.89
CA PHE A 201 11.49 8.72 -10.49
C PHE A 201 10.34 9.73 -10.53
N VAL A 202 9.36 9.47 -11.41
CA VAL A 202 8.16 10.28 -11.61
C VAL A 202 6.95 9.38 -11.49
N SER A 203 6.02 9.67 -10.58
CA SER A 203 4.84 8.85 -10.32
C SER A 203 3.58 9.67 -10.60
N PRO A 204 3.15 9.78 -11.87
CA PRO A 204 1.98 10.58 -12.22
C PRO A 204 0.72 10.07 -11.51
N GLN A 205 -0.12 11.00 -11.06
CA GLN A 205 -1.35 10.68 -10.33
C GLN A 205 -2.44 10.19 -11.30
N PHE A 206 -2.31 8.94 -11.78
CA PHE A 206 -3.23 8.40 -12.78
C PHE A 206 -4.69 8.31 -12.31
N TYR A 207 -4.91 8.34 -10.99
CA TYR A 207 -6.24 8.41 -10.39
C TYR A 207 -7.01 9.70 -10.67
N ASP A 208 -6.35 10.76 -11.17
CA ASP A 208 -7.01 11.97 -11.69
C ASP A 208 -7.51 11.82 -13.13
N GLY A 209 -7.26 10.67 -13.75
CA GLY A 209 -7.76 10.34 -15.09
C GLY A 209 -6.88 10.84 -16.25
N THR A 210 -5.74 11.47 -15.97
CA THR A 210 -4.75 11.81 -17.00
C THR A 210 -4.06 10.54 -17.51
N PRO A 211 -4.13 10.20 -18.81
CA PRO A 211 -3.53 8.98 -19.32
C PRO A 211 -2.00 9.08 -19.44
N LEU A 212 -1.31 7.93 -19.36
CA LEU A 212 0.15 7.79 -19.56
C LEU A 212 0.68 8.53 -20.79
N SER A 213 -0.05 8.46 -21.91
CA SER A 213 0.35 9.10 -23.17
C SER A 213 0.52 10.61 -23.04
N SER A 214 -0.26 11.28 -22.19
CA SER A 214 -0.14 12.72 -21.96
C SER A 214 1.22 13.10 -21.37
N PHE A 215 1.72 12.32 -20.42
CA PHE A 215 3.01 12.54 -19.74
C PHE A 215 4.21 12.21 -20.65
N ILE A 216 4.12 11.14 -21.43
CA ILE A 216 5.17 10.79 -22.39
C ILE A 216 5.23 11.84 -23.52
N ASN A 217 4.08 12.25 -24.05
CA ASN A 217 4.01 13.23 -25.13
C ASN A 217 4.46 14.62 -24.69
N SER A 218 4.31 14.96 -23.40
CA SER A 218 4.81 16.23 -22.86
C SER A 218 6.34 16.23 -22.67
N GLY A 219 6.98 15.07 -22.66
CA GLY A 219 8.44 14.94 -22.67
C GLY A 219 9.04 14.23 -21.46
N ILE A 220 8.22 13.63 -20.58
CA ILE A 220 8.76 12.78 -19.50
C ILE A 220 9.30 11.48 -20.12
N SER A 221 10.52 11.12 -19.74
CA SER A 221 11.17 9.91 -20.22
C SER A 221 10.40 8.67 -19.76
N PRO A 222 10.08 7.71 -20.66
CA PRO A 222 9.52 6.41 -20.28
C PRO A 222 10.33 5.69 -19.19
N GLU A 223 11.65 5.87 -19.16
CA GLU A 223 12.56 5.26 -18.17
C GLU A 223 12.42 5.84 -16.75
N LYS A 224 11.62 6.90 -16.57
CA LYS A 224 11.39 7.56 -15.28
C LYS A 224 9.99 7.31 -14.72
N ILE A 225 9.08 6.80 -15.54
CA ILE A 225 7.66 6.71 -15.21
C ILE A 225 7.40 5.54 -14.26
N GLY A 226 6.78 5.84 -13.12
CA GLY A 226 6.06 4.91 -12.28
C GLY A 226 4.55 5.12 -12.37
N TYR A 227 3.82 4.63 -11.37
CA TYR A 227 2.36 4.58 -11.38
C TYR A 227 1.78 5.15 -10.09
N GLY A 228 1.13 6.32 -10.18
CA GLY A 228 0.34 6.87 -9.07
C GLY A 228 -0.99 6.13 -8.93
N ALA A 229 -1.21 5.50 -7.78
CA ALA A 229 -2.40 4.70 -7.46
C ALA A 229 -3.22 5.33 -6.33
N GLN A 230 -4.50 4.99 -6.26
CA GLN A 230 -5.38 5.38 -5.15
C GLN A 230 -6.45 4.32 -4.90
N PHE A 231 -6.69 3.99 -3.63
CA PHE A 231 -7.77 3.08 -3.21
C PHE A 231 -8.91 3.79 -2.47
N GLU A 232 -8.81 5.10 -2.28
CA GLU A 232 -9.89 5.95 -1.78
C GLU A 232 -10.93 6.24 -2.89
N PRO A 233 -12.24 6.18 -2.59
CA PRO A 233 -13.26 6.64 -3.53
C PRO A 233 -13.29 8.17 -3.60
N GLY A 234 -13.43 8.75 -4.79
CA GLY A 234 -13.73 10.19 -4.92
C GLY A 234 -13.11 10.88 -6.12
N ASN A 235 -11.92 10.44 -6.54
CA ASN A 235 -11.24 10.98 -7.72
C ASN A 235 -11.83 10.45 -9.04
N ALA A 236 -11.29 10.92 -10.16
CA ALA A 236 -11.84 10.66 -11.49
C ALA A 236 -11.66 9.20 -11.93
N ALA A 237 -10.57 8.55 -11.53
CA ALA A 237 -10.20 7.20 -11.93
C ALA A 237 -9.53 6.39 -10.78
N PRO A 238 -10.13 6.31 -9.58
CA PRO A 238 -9.54 5.57 -8.47
C PRO A 238 -9.42 4.09 -8.82
N ASN A 239 -8.36 3.45 -8.33
CA ASN A 239 -8.18 2.01 -8.49
C ASN A 239 -9.18 1.24 -7.60
N THR A 240 -9.54 0.06 -8.03
CA THR A 240 -10.62 -0.75 -7.47
C THR A 240 -10.11 -1.87 -6.59
N SER A 241 -8.86 -2.28 -6.82
CA SER A 241 -8.17 -3.27 -6.00
C SER A 241 -6.67 -3.27 -6.28
N ALA A 242 -5.92 -3.87 -5.35
CA ALA A 242 -4.51 -4.20 -5.54
C ALA A 242 -4.28 -5.00 -6.83
N GLN A 243 -5.15 -5.97 -7.14
CA GLN A 243 -5.05 -6.79 -8.35
C GLN A 243 -5.19 -5.96 -9.63
N GLN A 244 -6.08 -4.96 -9.63
CA GLN A 244 -6.22 -4.07 -10.78
C GLN A 244 -4.94 -3.28 -11.03
N VAL A 245 -4.37 -2.68 -9.97
CA VAL A 245 -3.09 -1.95 -10.08
C VAL A 245 -2.02 -2.89 -10.59
N TRP A 246 -1.87 -4.06 -9.98
CA TRP A 246 -0.89 -5.05 -10.39
C TRP A 246 -1.00 -5.43 -11.88
N ASN A 247 -2.21 -5.74 -12.36
CA ASN A 247 -2.43 -6.07 -13.77
C ASN A 247 -2.05 -4.93 -14.73
N LEU A 248 -2.15 -3.67 -14.30
CA LEU A 248 -1.78 -2.51 -15.11
C LEU A 248 -0.27 -2.28 -15.17
N VAL A 249 0.47 -2.69 -14.15
CA VAL A 249 1.90 -2.39 -14.02
C VAL A 249 2.81 -3.60 -14.26
N SER A 250 2.31 -4.82 -14.10
CA SER A 250 3.12 -6.06 -14.08
C SER A 250 3.75 -6.40 -15.42
N GLU A 251 3.20 -5.92 -16.53
CA GLU A 251 3.73 -6.15 -17.88
C GLU A 251 4.50 -4.94 -18.42
N GLY A 252 4.58 -3.85 -17.65
CA GLY A 252 5.13 -2.59 -18.11
C GLY A 252 4.22 -1.92 -19.17
N PHE A 253 4.84 -1.16 -20.08
CA PHE A 253 4.16 -0.49 -21.17
C PHE A 253 5.06 -0.37 -22.41
N THR A 254 4.46 -0.09 -23.57
CA THR A 254 5.22 0.12 -24.83
C THR A 254 5.13 1.57 -25.28
N ASN A 255 6.27 2.14 -25.68
CA ASN A 255 6.34 3.45 -26.32
C ASN A 255 7.29 3.39 -27.53
N ARG A 256 6.81 3.82 -28.70
CA ARG A 256 7.57 3.83 -29.97
C ARG A 256 8.27 2.49 -30.30
N GLY A 257 7.61 1.37 -29.99
CA GLY A 257 8.12 0.02 -30.27
C GLY A 257 9.13 -0.53 -29.25
N ALA A 258 9.47 0.23 -28.21
CA ALA A 258 10.28 -0.24 -27.08
C ALA A 258 9.39 -0.51 -25.86
N SER A 259 9.70 -1.57 -25.10
CA SER A 259 9.03 -1.94 -23.85
C SER A 259 9.76 -1.32 -22.66
N TYR A 260 8.99 -0.84 -21.69
CA TYR A 260 9.48 -0.20 -20.47
C TYR A 260 8.77 -0.78 -19.26
N ASP A 261 9.52 -1.00 -18.18
CA ASP A 261 8.94 -1.30 -16.87
C ASP A 261 8.64 0.00 -16.13
N TYR A 262 7.56 0.00 -15.35
CA TYR A 262 7.31 1.08 -14.40
C TYR A 262 8.42 1.14 -13.35
N GLN A 263 8.77 2.34 -12.90
CA GLN A 263 9.88 2.55 -11.97
C GLN A 263 9.46 2.37 -10.50
N ASP A 264 8.19 2.66 -10.19
CA ASP A 264 7.59 2.58 -8.87
C ASP A 264 6.06 2.50 -8.95
N ILE A 265 5.44 2.22 -7.80
CA ILE A 265 4.01 2.48 -7.57
C ILE A 265 3.94 3.42 -6.37
N PHE A 266 3.20 4.53 -6.47
CA PHE A 266 3.04 5.50 -5.39
C PHE A 266 1.57 5.69 -5.04
N MET A 267 1.16 5.27 -3.85
CA MET A 267 -0.25 5.28 -3.43
C MET A 267 -0.63 6.55 -2.66
N TRP A 268 -1.67 7.25 -3.10
CA TRP A 268 -2.48 8.14 -2.27
C TRP A 268 -3.55 7.31 -1.56
N ARG A 269 -3.54 7.08 -0.26
CA ARG A 269 -2.57 7.33 0.84
C ARG A 269 -2.96 6.34 1.97
N PHE A 270 -2.38 6.43 3.17
CA PHE A 270 -2.62 5.42 4.23
C PHE A 270 -3.73 5.69 5.25
N ASN A 271 -4.20 6.93 5.36
CA ASN A 271 -4.91 7.36 6.55
C ASN A 271 -6.14 8.21 6.28
N SER A 272 -6.78 8.02 5.11
CA SER A 272 -8.05 8.68 4.85
C SER A 272 -9.18 8.08 5.70
N GLY A 273 -10.40 8.61 5.53
CA GLY A 273 -11.62 8.00 6.05
C GLY A 273 -11.89 6.58 5.55
N ASN A 274 -11.05 6.02 4.67
CA ASN A 274 -11.11 4.65 4.16
C ASN A 274 -9.85 3.81 4.52
N PHE A 275 -9.12 4.19 5.57
CA PHE A 275 -7.79 3.63 5.87
C PHE A 275 -7.70 2.10 5.96
N GLN A 276 -8.75 1.40 6.42
CA GLN A 276 -8.72 -0.07 6.51
C GLN A 276 -8.65 -0.70 5.10
N PHE A 277 -9.39 -0.13 4.15
CA PHE A 277 -9.33 -0.56 2.75
C PHE A 277 -7.97 -0.22 2.12
N GLU A 278 -7.48 1.00 2.33
CA GLU A 278 -6.21 1.48 1.76
C GLU A 278 -5.03 0.62 2.23
N GLN A 279 -4.89 0.45 3.56
CA GLN A 279 -3.77 -0.27 4.15
C GLN A 279 -3.77 -1.75 3.70
N ALA A 280 -4.91 -2.42 3.73
CA ALA A 280 -4.99 -3.82 3.32
C ALA A 280 -4.73 -4.01 1.82
N GLN A 281 -5.28 -3.15 0.95
CA GLN A 281 -5.00 -3.22 -0.49
C GLN A 281 -3.52 -2.96 -0.78
N PHE A 282 -2.89 -2.04 -0.06
CA PHE A 282 -1.46 -1.79 -0.19
C PHE A 282 -0.63 -3.02 0.19
N MET A 283 -0.97 -3.71 1.28
CA MET A 283 -0.28 -4.94 1.68
C MET A 283 -0.48 -6.07 0.66
N ILE A 284 -1.69 -6.23 0.10
CA ILE A 284 -1.96 -7.20 -0.98
C ILE A 284 -1.12 -6.86 -2.21
N LEU A 285 -1.08 -5.58 -2.61
CA LEU A 285 -0.28 -5.12 -3.74
C LEU A 285 1.20 -5.45 -3.56
N ASN A 286 1.72 -5.27 -2.35
CA ASN A 286 3.09 -5.65 -2.04
C ASN A 286 3.33 -7.16 -2.17
N GLN A 287 2.43 -8.02 -1.72
CA GLN A 287 2.60 -9.47 -1.92
C GLN A 287 2.49 -9.90 -3.39
N LEU A 288 1.69 -9.20 -4.20
CA LEU A 288 1.61 -9.45 -5.65
C LEU A 288 2.92 -9.07 -6.36
N ALA A 289 3.47 -7.90 -6.02
CA ALA A 289 4.68 -7.36 -6.64
C ALA A 289 5.98 -7.98 -6.10
N ASN A 290 5.98 -8.38 -4.83
CA ASN A 290 7.11 -8.99 -4.13
C ASN A 290 6.66 -10.33 -3.49
N PRO A 291 6.41 -11.39 -4.28
CA PRO A 291 5.97 -12.67 -3.75
C PRO A 291 6.92 -13.22 -2.69
N LEU A 292 6.35 -13.86 -1.66
CA LEU A 292 7.12 -14.47 -0.59
C LEU A 292 8.12 -15.49 -1.17
N THR A 293 9.38 -15.39 -0.73
CA THR A 293 10.42 -16.36 -1.07
C THR A 293 10.42 -17.56 -0.13
N SER A 294 9.71 -17.43 1.00
CA SER A 294 9.44 -18.52 1.94
C SER A 294 8.26 -19.37 1.46
N ASN A 295 8.28 -20.65 1.82
CA ASN A 295 7.13 -21.53 1.65
C ASN A 295 6.08 -21.36 2.77
N THR A 296 6.22 -20.36 3.65
CA THR A 296 5.24 -20.03 4.69
C THR A 296 4.42 -18.82 4.28
N PHE A 297 3.13 -18.81 4.64
CA PHE A 297 2.24 -17.67 4.44
C PHE A 297 1.45 -17.36 5.71
N ASP A 298 1.13 -16.09 5.93
CA ASP A 298 0.27 -15.64 7.03
C ASP A 298 -0.51 -14.39 6.61
N ASP A 299 -1.81 -14.56 6.38
CA ASP A 299 -2.69 -13.48 5.93
C ASP A 299 -3.25 -12.65 7.11
N THR A 300 -2.92 -13.00 8.36
CA THR A 300 -3.50 -12.39 9.58
C THR A 300 -3.35 -10.87 9.58
N ALA A 301 -2.18 -10.37 9.20
CA ALA A 301 -1.89 -8.94 9.22
C ALA A 301 -2.72 -8.17 8.19
N ILE A 302 -2.85 -8.70 6.96
CA ILE A 302 -3.64 -8.09 5.88
C ILE A 302 -5.11 -7.97 6.31
N VAL A 303 -5.71 -9.06 6.77
CA VAL A 303 -7.11 -9.03 7.18
C VAL A 303 -7.32 -8.23 8.46
N GLY A 304 -6.32 -8.18 9.35
CA GLY A 304 -6.31 -7.33 10.52
C GLY A 304 -6.40 -5.85 10.17
N ALA A 305 -5.55 -5.38 9.23
CA ALA A 305 -5.59 -4.02 8.71
C ALA A 305 -6.93 -3.70 8.04
N ALA A 306 -7.54 -4.68 7.36
CA ALA A 306 -8.88 -4.57 6.78
C ALA A 306 -10.02 -4.56 7.81
N GLY A 307 -9.76 -4.64 9.12
CA GLY A 307 -10.82 -4.71 10.14
C GLY A 307 -11.48 -6.10 10.26
N ASN A 308 -10.73 -7.16 10.01
CA ASN A 308 -11.17 -8.56 10.12
C ASN A 308 -12.47 -8.88 9.35
N PRO A 309 -12.57 -8.54 8.05
CA PRO A 309 -13.75 -8.85 7.25
C PRO A 309 -13.95 -10.36 7.10
N ASN A 310 -15.21 -10.81 7.05
CA ASN A 310 -15.53 -12.22 6.83
C ASN A 310 -15.08 -12.67 5.43
N ILE A 311 -14.67 -13.94 5.31
CA ILE A 311 -14.53 -14.61 4.02
C ILE A 311 -15.93 -14.79 3.42
N THR A 312 -16.14 -14.28 2.22
CA THR A 312 -17.41 -14.36 1.47
C THR A 312 -17.30 -15.21 0.21
N GLN A 313 -16.07 -15.50 -0.23
CA GLN A 313 -15.82 -16.48 -1.27
C GLN A 313 -14.47 -17.15 -1.03
N MET A 314 -14.36 -18.42 -1.39
CA MET A 314 -13.09 -19.14 -1.34
C MET A 314 -12.94 -19.99 -2.60
N THR A 315 -11.81 -19.86 -3.28
CA THR A 315 -11.40 -20.76 -4.35
C THR A 315 -10.46 -21.80 -3.75
N ILE A 316 -10.84 -23.06 -3.89
CA ILE A 316 -10.08 -24.20 -3.38
C ILE A 316 -9.67 -25.07 -4.56
N ARG A 317 -8.38 -25.33 -4.70
CA ARG A 317 -7.86 -26.32 -5.65
C ARG A 317 -7.56 -27.60 -4.90
N SER A 318 -8.14 -28.70 -5.36
CA SER A 318 -7.90 -30.00 -4.74
C SER A 318 -7.99 -31.15 -5.73
N GLY A 319 -7.24 -32.20 -5.44
CA GLY A 319 -7.33 -33.50 -6.10
C GLY A 319 -7.22 -34.60 -5.06
N ASN A 320 -6.07 -35.27 -5.01
CA ASN A 320 -5.77 -36.21 -3.93
C ASN A 320 -5.51 -35.52 -2.60
N VAL A 321 -5.00 -34.29 -2.66
CA VAL A 321 -4.65 -33.44 -1.52
C VAL A 321 -5.20 -32.03 -1.75
N LEU A 322 -4.98 -31.13 -0.80
CA LEU A 322 -5.28 -29.70 -0.96
C LEU A 322 -4.10 -29.03 -1.71
N ASP A 323 -4.33 -28.66 -2.96
CA ASP A 323 -3.30 -28.06 -3.82
C ASP A 323 -3.13 -26.57 -3.52
N ALA A 324 -4.24 -25.82 -3.42
CA ALA A 324 -4.20 -24.39 -3.13
C ALA A 324 -5.48 -23.85 -2.52
N ILE A 325 -5.35 -22.68 -1.89
CA ILE A 325 -6.47 -21.88 -1.39
C ILE A 325 -6.30 -20.41 -1.77
N GLN A 326 -7.41 -19.74 -2.01
CA GLN A 326 -7.49 -18.29 -2.14
C GLN A 326 -8.81 -17.80 -1.54
N THR A 327 -8.77 -16.77 -0.71
CA THR A 327 -9.97 -16.20 -0.10
C THR A 327 -10.28 -14.83 -0.66
N VAL A 328 -11.57 -14.52 -0.69
CA VAL A 328 -12.10 -13.18 -0.90
C VAL A 328 -12.85 -12.80 0.37
N ASN A 329 -12.48 -11.66 0.94
CA ASN A 329 -13.12 -11.11 2.12
C ASN A 329 -13.93 -9.87 1.74
N THR A 330 -15.08 -9.69 2.39
CA THR A 330 -15.93 -8.49 2.19
C THR A 330 -16.04 -7.72 3.49
N GLY A 331 -15.46 -6.52 3.51
CA GLY A 331 -15.57 -5.56 4.60
C GLY A 331 -16.81 -4.69 4.47
N THR A 332 -17.41 -4.39 5.60
CA THR A 332 -18.52 -3.44 5.74
C THR A 332 -18.16 -2.39 6.77
N GLY A 333 -18.61 -1.16 6.58
CA GLY A 333 -18.40 -0.06 7.53
C GLY A 333 -17.73 1.15 6.90
N PRO A 334 -17.59 2.24 7.67
CA PRO A 334 -17.17 3.54 7.13
C PRO A 334 -15.74 3.52 6.58
N TYR A 335 -14.85 2.67 7.13
CA TYR A 335 -13.44 2.60 6.73
C TYR A 335 -13.15 1.50 5.68
N ASN A 336 -14.20 0.81 5.23
CA ASN A 336 -14.13 -0.32 4.29
C ASN A 336 -15.13 -0.12 3.15
N THR A 337 -14.93 0.95 2.38
CA THR A 337 -15.72 1.25 1.19
C THR A 337 -14.89 1.00 -0.06
N GLY A 338 -15.36 0.13 -0.94
CA GLY A 338 -14.74 -0.10 -2.23
C GLY A 338 -14.99 1.08 -3.17
N THR A 339 -14.09 1.30 -4.12
CA THR A 339 -14.19 2.46 -5.02
C THR A 339 -15.30 2.30 -6.07
N GLN A 340 -15.58 1.07 -6.51
CA GLN A 340 -16.69 0.75 -7.43
C GLN A 340 -18.04 0.63 -6.71
N ASN A 341 -18.07 -0.09 -5.59
CA ASN A 341 -19.25 -0.27 -4.77
C ASN A 341 -19.00 0.42 -3.43
N ARG A 342 -19.35 1.71 -3.35
CA ARG A 342 -19.11 2.62 -2.22
C ARG A 342 -19.78 2.21 -0.89
N SER A 343 -20.22 0.96 -0.77
CA SER A 343 -20.83 0.38 0.42
C SER A 343 -20.01 -0.76 1.03
N VAL A 344 -19.14 -1.42 0.26
CA VAL A 344 -18.35 -2.58 0.73
C VAL A 344 -16.95 -2.61 0.11
N GLY A 345 -15.96 -2.94 0.93
CA GLY A 345 -14.60 -3.22 0.50
C GLY A 345 -14.43 -4.70 0.16
N VAL A 346 -13.81 -5.01 -0.98
CA VAL A 346 -13.50 -6.40 -1.38
C VAL A 346 -12.00 -6.61 -1.40
N PHE A 347 -11.56 -7.66 -0.72
CA PHE A 347 -10.15 -8.03 -0.57
C PHE A 347 -9.94 -9.42 -1.14
N THR A 348 -9.31 -9.51 -2.31
CA THR A 348 -8.84 -10.79 -2.84
C THR A 348 -7.44 -11.03 -2.32
N LEU A 349 -7.29 -12.00 -1.41
CA LEU A 349 -5.98 -12.34 -0.86
C LEU A 349 -5.16 -13.14 -1.89
N PRO A 350 -3.83 -13.22 -1.74
CA PRO A 350 -3.01 -14.04 -2.61
C PRO A 350 -3.39 -15.53 -2.57
N GLN A 351 -3.20 -16.21 -3.70
CA GLN A 351 -3.35 -17.66 -3.74
C GLN A 351 -2.14 -18.29 -3.07
N HIS A 352 -2.38 -19.21 -2.14
CA HIS A 352 -1.34 -20.03 -1.53
C HIS A 352 -1.42 -21.45 -2.09
N GLY A 353 -0.32 -21.96 -2.63
CA GLY A 353 -0.25 -23.26 -3.29
C GLY A 353 -0.34 -23.21 -4.82
N GLY A 354 -0.26 -24.38 -5.44
CA GLY A 354 -0.08 -24.53 -6.88
C GLY A 354 -1.37 -24.49 -7.71
N ASN A 355 -1.21 -24.36 -9.02
CA ASN A 355 -2.33 -24.34 -9.97
C ASN A 355 -2.85 -25.74 -10.38
N SER A 356 -2.33 -26.79 -9.75
CA SER A 356 -2.78 -28.17 -9.93
C SER A 356 -4.12 -28.43 -9.24
N GLY A 357 -4.65 -29.66 -9.35
CA GLY A 357 -5.96 -30.01 -8.84
C GLY A 357 -7.13 -29.39 -9.61
N VAL A 358 -8.36 -29.74 -9.21
CA VAL A 358 -9.59 -29.14 -9.74
C VAL A 358 -9.94 -27.94 -8.87
N ALA A 359 -10.10 -26.77 -9.50
CA ALA A 359 -10.55 -25.56 -8.83
C ALA A 359 -12.06 -25.61 -8.59
N LYS A 360 -12.48 -25.33 -7.36
CA LYS A 360 -13.88 -25.12 -6.99
C LYS A 360 -13.99 -23.84 -6.16
N THR A 361 -14.81 -22.92 -6.64
CA THR A 361 -15.16 -21.69 -5.92
C THR A 361 -16.45 -21.94 -5.13
N ILE A 362 -16.46 -21.50 -3.88
CA ILE A 362 -17.64 -21.49 -3.02
C ILE A 362 -17.96 -20.07 -2.60
N ASP A 363 -19.25 -19.75 -2.60
CA ASP A 363 -19.77 -18.50 -2.04
C ASP A 363 -20.25 -18.75 -0.61
N ILE A 364 -19.81 -17.90 0.31
CA ILE A 364 -20.10 -17.94 1.74
C ILE A 364 -20.95 -16.71 2.07
N PRO A 365 -22.21 -16.87 2.48
CA PRO A 365 -23.06 -15.75 2.82
C PRO A 365 -22.46 -14.89 3.94
N LEU A 366 -22.50 -13.57 3.79
CA LEU A 366 -21.95 -12.63 4.79
C LEU A 366 -22.61 -12.81 6.18
N ASN A 367 -23.88 -13.22 6.21
CA ASN A 367 -24.66 -13.50 7.42
C ASN A 367 -24.49 -14.92 7.97
N ASP A 368 -23.77 -15.80 7.26
CA ASP A 368 -23.44 -17.16 7.68
C ASP A 368 -21.93 -17.42 7.60
N PRO A 369 -21.12 -16.68 8.37
CA PRO A 369 -19.68 -16.80 8.30
C PRO A 369 -19.20 -18.18 8.77
N ILE A 370 -18.04 -18.62 8.26
CA ILE A 370 -17.40 -19.87 8.68
C ILE A 370 -16.95 -19.77 10.14
N VAL A 371 -17.32 -20.77 10.95
CA VAL A 371 -16.98 -20.86 12.38
C VAL A 371 -16.18 -22.11 12.73
N SER A 372 -16.02 -23.05 11.81
CA SER A 372 -15.18 -24.22 12.03
C SER A 372 -14.54 -24.70 10.75
N VAL A 373 -13.30 -25.17 10.86
CA VAL A 373 -12.52 -25.82 9.82
C VAL A 373 -12.11 -27.20 10.33
N SER A 374 -12.29 -28.24 9.54
CA SER A 374 -11.85 -29.60 9.87
C SER A 374 -11.36 -30.33 8.65
N GLY A 375 -10.63 -31.44 8.85
CA GLY A 375 -10.14 -32.23 7.74
C GLY A 375 -9.08 -33.23 8.18
N TYR A 376 -8.17 -33.54 7.26
CA TYR A 376 -7.08 -34.47 7.51
C TYR A 376 -5.75 -33.91 7.01
N THR A 377 -4.70 -34.09 7.79
CA THR A 377 -3.31 -33.99 7.34
C THR A 377 -2.71 -35.38 7.24
N GLY A 378 -1.59 -35.54 6.55
CA GLY A 378 -0.95 -36.84 6.47
C GLY A 378 0.14 -36.93 5.41
N VAL A 379 0.57 -38.17 5.13
CA VAL A 379 1.64 -38.46 4.17
C VAL A 379 1.03 -38.90 2.85
N TRP A 380 1.25 -38.11 1.80
CA TRP A 380 0.86 -38.39 0.42
C TRP A 380 2.12 -38.60 -0.43
N TYR A 381 2.34 -39.85 -0.88
CA TYR A 381 3.55 -40.26 -1.61
C TYR A 381 4.88 -39.75 -1.00
N GLY A 382 4.99 -39.79 0.33
CA GLY A 382 6.19 -39.37 1.07
C GLY A 382 6.20 -37.91 1.52
N TRP A 383 5.23 -37.09 1.09
CA TRP A 383 5.13 -35.68 1.46
C TRP A 383 4.08 -35.44 2.55
N GLN A 384 4.44 -34.69 3.58
CA GLN A 384 3.50 -34.27 4.62
C GLN A 384 2.67 -33.08 4.12
N CYS A 385 1.36 -33.23 4.06
CA CYS A 385 0.47 -32.19 3.56
C CYS A 385 -0.94 -32.23 4.16
N VAL A 386 -1.74 -31.21 3.84
CA VAL A 386 -3.18 -31.18 4.08
C VAL A 386 -3.86 -32.02 3.01
N LEU A 387 -4.44 -33.14 3.41
CA LEU A 387 -5.09 -34.09 2.52
C LEU A 387 -6.52 -33.69 2.17
N GLN A 388 -7.21 -33.08 3.13
CA GLN A 388 -8.62 -32.72 2.98
C GLN A 388 -9.00 -31.56 3.90
N ILE A 389 -9.96 -30.74 3.47
CA ILE A 389 -10.57 -29.67 4.27
C ILE A 389 -12.10 -29.64 4.10
N THR A 390 -12.82 -29.31 5.17
CA THR A 390 -14.26 -29.02 5.23
C THR A 390 -14.46 -27.76 6.07
N LEU A 391 -15.32 -26.86 5.62
CA LEU A 391 -15.67 -25.61 6.29
C LEU A 391 -17.13 -25.67 6.75
N ILE A 392 -17.40 -25.20 7.97
CA ILE A 392 -18.75 -25.17 8.54
C ILE A 392 -19.13 -23.72 8.86
N GLY A 393 -20.23 -23.27 8.25
CA GLY A 393 -20.89 -21.99 8.53
C GLY A 393 -21.56 -21.96 9.90
N LYS A 394 -21.84 -20.77 10.42
CA LYS A 394 -22.53 -20.54 11.70
C LYS A 394 -23.89 -21.25 11.78
N SER A 395 -24.59 -21.40 10.66
CA SER A 395 -25.88 -22.09 10.53
C SER A 395 -25.76 -23.62 10.54
N GLY A 396 -24.54 -24.15 10.40
CA GLY A 396 -24.27 -25.56 10.16
C GLY A 396 -24.10 -25.92 8.67
N ALA A 397 -24.21 -24.96 7.75
CA ALA A 397 -23.92 -25.16 6.33
C ALA A 397 -22.50 -25.74 6.15
N SER A 398 -22.36 -26.76 5.31
CA SER A 398 -21.09 -27.48 5.11
C SER A 398 -20.57 -27.29 3.69
N TYR A 399 -19.30 -26.92 3.58
CA TYR A 399 -18.58 -26.77 2.32
C TYR A 399 -17.41 -27.76 2.28
N GLY A 400 -17.46 -28.70 1.34
CA GLY A 400 -16.49 -29.79 1.21
C GLY A 400 -17.12 -31.16 1.50
N PRO A 401 -16.30 -32.19 1.73
CA PRO A 401 -14.84 -32.14 1.78
C PRO A 401 -14.19 -31.79 0.43
N PHE A 402 -13.05 -31.11 0.48
CA PHE A 402 -12.16 -30.87 -0.67
C PHE A 402 -10.88 -31.67 -0.45
N GLY A 403 -10.45 -32.45 -1.46
CA GLY A 403 -9.39 -33.46 -1.35
C GLY A 403 -9.94 -34.87 -1.12
N THR A 404 -9.55 -35.82 -1.97
CA THR A 404 -10.01 -37.22 -1.92
C THR A 404 -9.21 -38.09 -0.95
N MET A 405 -8.03 -37.62 -0.53
CA MET A 405 -7.05 -38.36 0.27
C MET A 405 -6.48 -39.61 -0.43
N SER A 406 -6.73 -39.79 -1.73
CA SER A 406 -6.25 -40.97 -2.47
C SER A 406 -4.72 -41.02 -2.53
N GLY A 407 -4.16 -42.21 -2.29
CA GLY A 407 -2.70 -42.42 -2.23
C GLY A 407 -2.05 -41.90 -0.95
N SER A 408 -2.82 -41.51 0.07
CA SER A 408 -2.28 -41.22 1.40
C SER A 408 -2.01 -42.49 2.19
N ALA A 409 -0.87 -42.53 2.88
CA ALA A 409 -0.47 -43.65 3.73
C ALA A 409 -0.79 -43.42 5.22
N MET A 410 -1.03 -42.17 5.61
CA MET A 410 -1.39 -41.76 6.97
C MET A 410 -2.42 -40.65 6.91
N GLN A 411 -3.42 -40.68 7.78
CA GLN A 411 -4.48 -39.68 7.87
C GLN A 411 -4.68 -39.30 9.34
N THR A 412 -4.37 -38.05 9.67
CA THR A 412 -4.53 -37.48 11.01
C THR A 412 -5.65 -36.43 10.96
N PRO A 413 -6.78 -36.66 11.63
CA PRO A 413 -7.86 -35.69 11.64
C PRO A 413 -7.46 -34.42 12.38
N PHE A 414 -7.98 -33.28 11.94
CA PHE A 414 -7.88 -32.02 12.66
C PHE A 414 -9.23 -31.29 12.67
N LYS A 415 -9.42 -30.45 13.70
CA LYS A 415 -10.54 -29.52 13.80
C LYS A 415 -10.11 -28.27 14.54
N GLN A 416 -10.50 -27.11 14.00
CA GLN A 416 -10.29 -25.79 14.59
C GLN A 416 -11.65 -25.08 14.57
N SER A 417 -12.02 -24.44 15.68
CA SER A 417 -13.32 -23.77 15.82
C SER A 417 -13.14 -22.38 16.43
N ALA A 418 -13.94 -21.44 15.94
CA ALA A 418 -13.98 -20.08 16.42
C ALA A 418 -14.51 -20.01 17.85
N GLU A 419 -14.00 -19.07 18.65
CA GLU A 419 -14.64 -18.72 19.91
C GLU A 419 -15.96 -17.98 19.66
N ALA A 420 -16.78 -17.83 20.71
CA ALA A 420 -18.05 -17.12 20.63
C ALA A 420 -17.85 -15.69 20.09
N GLY A 421 -18.55 -15.38 18.98
CA GLY A 421 -18.50 -14.08 18.32
C GLY A 421 -17.34 -13.89 17.34
N GLN A 422 -16.48 -14.90 17.14
CA GLN A 422 -15.46 -14.90 16.09
C GLN A 422 -15.95 -15.66 14.85
N SER A 423 -15.29 -15.40 13.74
CA SER A 423 -15.42 -16.11 12.47
C SER A 423 -14.04 -16.31 11.84
N LEU A 424 -13.95 -17.24 10.90
CA LEU A 424 -12.78 -17.42 10.07
C LEU A 424 -12.60 -16.20 9.16
N VAL A 425 -11.45 -15.55 9.25
CA VAL A 425 -11.13 -14.36 8.46
C VAL A 425 -9.93 -14.57 7.54
N ALA A 426 -9.04 -15.51 7.86
CA ALA A 426 -7.84 -15.76 7.08
C ALA A 426 -7.30 -17.16 7.34
N PHE A 427 -6.24 -17.51 6.60
CA PHE A 427 -5.42 -18.67 6.87
C PHE A 427 -3.95 -18.28 7.05
N LYS A 428 -3.22 -19.16 7.72
CA LYS A 428 -1.76 -19.16 7.73
C LYS A 428 -1.23 -20.59 7.69
N GLY A 429 -0.04 -20.78 7.16
CA GLY A 429 0.48 -22.11 6.98
C GLY A 429 1.73 -22.15 6.12
N SER A 430 1.87 -23.25 5.37
CA SER A 430 2.99 -23.45 4.47
C SER A 430 2.63 -24.29 3.26
N THR A 431 3.41 -24.15 2.19
CA THR A 431 3.40 -24.96 0.99
C THR A 431 4.59 -25.92 0.96
N ILE A 432 4.51 -26.92 0.09
CA ILE A 432 5.63 -27.78 -0.28
C ILE A 432 5.60 -28.07 -1.77
N THR A 433 6.76 -28.01 -2.42
CA THR A 433 6.91 -28.37 -3.82
C THR A 433 6.96 -29.89 -3.98
N VAL A 434 6.11 -30.43 -4.85
CA VAL A 434 6.00 -31.87 -5.13
C VAL A 434 6.13 -32.13 -6.63
N PRO A 435 6.77 -33.24 -7.03
CA PRO A 435 6.88 -33.61 -8.44
C PRO A 435 5.55 -34.16 -8.97
N LEU A 436 5.24 -33.84 -10.22
CA LEU A 436 4.14 -34.41 -11.00
C LEU A 436 4.64 -35.53 -11.91
N ALA A 437 3.74 -36.42 -12.33
CA ALA A 437 4.07 -37.58 -13.16
C ALA A 437 4.70 -37.23 -14.53
N ASN A 438 4.41 -36.04 -15.06
CA ASN A 438 4.99 -35.51 -16.30
C ASN A 438 6.40 -34.88 -16.11
N GLY A 439 6.98 -34.97 -14.90
CA GLY A 439 8.28 -34.40 -14.57
C GLY A 439 8.27 -32.91 -14.23
N SER A 440 7.10 -32.23 -14.29
CA SER A 440 6.97 -30.87 -13.77
C SER A 440 6.76 -30.88 -12.25
N TYR A 441 6.72 -29.70 -11.64
CA TYR A 441 6.48 -29.56 -10.20
C TYR A 441 5.22 -28.74 -9.96
N THR A 442 4.64 -28.92 -8.77
CA THR A 442 3.58 -28.05 -8.27
C THR A 442 3.78 -27.82 -6.78
N GLU A 443 3.04 -26.86 -6.22
CA GLU A 443 2.99 -26.65 -4.79
C GLU A 443 1.67 -27.17 -4.24
N VAL A 444 1.72 -27.78 -3.07
CA VAL A 444 0.54 -28.21 -2.33
C VAL A 444 0.59 -27.64 -0.91
N ILE A 445 -0.55 -27.55 -0.24
CA ILE A 445 -0.61 -27.03 1.13
C ILE A 445 0.01 -28.06 2.09
N ALA A 446 1.15 -27.72 2.68
CA ALA A 446 1.86 -28.55 3.64
C ALA A 446 1.26 -28.45 5.04
N SER A 447 0.89 -27.24 5.46
CA SER A 447 0.22 -26.97 6.73
C SER A 447 -0.82 -25.85 6.57
N LEU A 448 -1.87 -25.89 7.38
CA LEU A 448 -2.95 -24.90 7.32
C LEU A 448 -3.58 -24.68 8.70
N ASN A 449 -3.62 -23.42 9.13
CA ASN A 449 -4.24 -22.99 10.36
C ASN A 449 -5.25 -21.89 10.07
N ALA A 450 -6.43 -22.02 10.68
CA ALA A 450 -7.49 -21.04 10.61
C ALA A 450 -7.13 -19.82 11.48
N VAL A 451 -7.38 -18.63 10.96
CA VAL A 451 -7.30 -17.38 11.72
C VAL A 451 -8.72 -16.96 12.04
N PHE A 452 -9.07 -16.99 13.33
CA PHE A 452 -10.37 -16.57 13.83
C PHE A 452 -10.27 -15.19 14.47
N ALA A 453 -11.17 -14.29 14.11
CA ALA A 453 -11.23 -12.95 14.68
C ALA A 453 -12.66 -12.47 14.82
N LYS A 454 -12.85 -11.44 15.67
CA LYS A 454 -14.12 -10.71 15.71
C LYS A 454 -14.11 -9.72 14.56
N PRO A 455 -15.16 -9.69 13.71
CA PRO A 455 -15.31 -8.64 12.71
C PRO A 455 -15.29 -7.27 13.37
N PHE A 456 -14.61 -6.30 12.75
CA PHE A 456 -14.70 -4.93 13.19
C PHE A 456 -16.12 -4.43 12.93
N VAL A 457 -16.93 -4.39 13.98
CA VAL A 457 -18.17 -3.61 13.99
C VAL A 457 -17.75 -2.25 14.49
N ALA A 458 -17.66 -1.26 13.60
CA ALA A 458 -17.54 0.13 14.04
C ALA A 458 -18.63 0.33 15.09
N GLN A 459 -18.25 0.64 16.34
CA GLN A 459 -19.22 1.01 17.35
C GLN A 459 -20.07 2.08 16.69
N LYS A 460 -21.39 1.86 16.59
CA LYS A 460 -22.30 2.94 16.24
C LYS A 460 -21.96 4.04 17.22
N ILE A 461 -21.30 5.09 16.75
CA ILE A 461 -21.21 6.34 17.47
C ILE A 461 -22.68 6.68 17.60
N ASN A 462 -23.22 6.50 18.82
CA ASN A 462 -24.58 6.90 19.09
C ASN A 462 -24.61 8.38 18.74
N GLU A 463 -25.20 8.71 17.59
CA GLU A 463 -25.67 10.03 17.26
C GLU A 463 -26.73 10.34 18.32
N LYS A 464 -26.27 10.76 19.51
CA LYS A 464 -27.06 11.65 20.33
C LYS A 464 -27.18 12.91 19.50
N THR A 465 -28.28 12.94 18.76
CA THR A 465 -28.93 14.12 18.23
C THR A 465 -28.84 15.20 19.30
N LEU A 466 -27.88 16.10 19.16
CA LEU A 466 -27.97 17.40 19.81
C LEU A 466 -29.02 18.13 19.00
N SER A 467 -30.23 18.09 19.54
CA SER A 467 -31.31 18.96 19.11
C SER A 467 -31.06 20.35 19.68
N ILE A 468 -31.27 21.31 18.78
CA ILE A 468 -31.30 22.78 18.89
C ILE A 468 -29.94 23.48 18.90
#